data_AF-A0A800K2X9-F1
#
_entry.id   AF-A0A800K2X9-F1
#
_cell.length_a   1.000
_cell.length_b   1.000
_cell.length_c   1.000
_cell.angle_alpha   90.00
_cell.angle_beta   90.00
_cell.angle_gamma   90.00
#
_symmetry.space_group_name_H-M   'P 1'
#
loop_
_entity.id
_entity.type
_entity.pdbx_description
1 polymer ?
#
loop_
_entity_poly.entity_id
_entity_poly.type
_entity_poly.pdbx_seq_one_letter_code
_entity_poly.pdbx_strand_id
1 'polypeptide(L)' 'FRSNVDQNLITSKTNKYTITLDVNHPLADQNLFFAGKVIETREATSEEIDHGHVHGKGGHQH' A
#
# COMPACT_ATOMS: atom_id res chain seq x y z
N PHE A 1 11.95 7.37 12.27
CA PHE A 1 12.22 6.49 11.13
C PHE A 1 11.94 7.24 9.84
N ARG A 2 12.98 7.85 9.24
CA ARG A 2 12.88 8.47 7.92
C ARG A 2 13.16 7.39 6.89
N SER A 3 12.10 6.70 6.46
CA SER A 3 12.14 5.87 5.26
C SER A 3 11.55 6.69 4.13
N ASN A 4 12.41 7.41 3.41
CA ASN A 4 12.07 7.92 2.09
C ASN A 4 12.17 6.72 1.14
N VAL A 5 11.15 5.87 1.19
CA VAL A 5 10.91 4.87 0.14
C VAL A 5 10.62 5.66 -1.12
N ASP A 6 11.25 5.28 -2.23
CA ASP A 6 11.12 5.85 -3.56
C ASP A 6 9.69 6.30 -3.88
N GLN A 7 9.37 7.57 -3.63
CA GLN A 7 8.09 8.12 -4.03
C GLN A 7 8.15 8.30 -5.55
N ASN A 8 7.44 7.42 -6.26
CA ASN A 8 7.16 7.57 -7.69
C ASN A 8 6.29 8.82 -7.89
N LEU A 9 6.96 9.97 -7.98
CA LEU A 9 6.35 11.27 -8.23
C LEU A 9 5.99 11.39 -9.70
N ILE A 10 4.75 11.78 -9.98
CA ILE A 10 4.28 11.99 -11.36
C ILE A 10 4.41 13.48 -11.68
N THR A 11 5.04 13.83 -12.80
CA THR A 11 5.05 15.23 -13.26
C THR A 11 3.71 15.55 -13.90
N SER A 12 2.96 16.48 -13.32
CA SER A 12 1.63 16.87 -13.80
C SER A 12 1.71 17.96 -14.89
N LYS A 13 2.61 18.94 -14.74
CA LYS A 13 2.76 20.05 -15.70
C LYS A 13 4.14 20.69 -15.65
N THR A 14 4.63 21.15 -16.80
CA THR A 14 5.88 21.92 -16.91
C THR A 14 5.66 23.24 -17.63
N ASN A 15 6.41 24.27 -17.25
CA ASN A 15 6.55 25.52 -18.01
C ASN A 15 7.99 26.05 -17.90
N LYS A 16 8.28 27.18 -18.57
CA LYS A 16 9.65 27.72 -18.70
C LYS A 16 10.38 27.98 -17.38
N TYR A 17 9.65 28.15 -16.27
CA TYR A 17 10.23 28.54 -14.99
C TYR A 17 9.86 27.60 -13.83
N THR A 18 8.88 26.72 -14.01
CA THR A 18 8.33 25.90 -12.91
C THR A 18 7.86 24.52 -13.39
N ILE A 19 7.89 23.56 -12.46
CA ILE A 19 7.40 22.20 -12.62
C ILE A 19 6.38 21.94 -11.51
N THR A 20 5.23 21.37 -11.87
CA THR A 20 4.19 20.93 -10.95
C THR A 20 4.27 19.42 -10.80
N LEU A 21 4.43 18.97 -9.56
CA LEU A 21 4.48 17.56 -9.20
C LEU A 21 3.15 17.13 -8.59
N ASP A 22 2.69 15.94 -8.95
CA ASP A 22 1.60 15.25 -8.29
C ASP A 22 2.19 14.27 -7.26
N VAL A 23 1.78 14.46 -6.00
CA VAL A 23 2.21 13.66 -4.82
C VAL A 23 1.10 12.73 -4.34
N ASN A 24 -0.03 12.68 -5.04
CA ASN A 24 -1.08 11.74 -4.72
C ASN A 24 -0.65 10.32 -5.10
N HIS A 25 -1.23 9.32 -4.42
CA HIS A 25 -1.07 7.94 -4.84
C HIS A 25 -1.53 7.79 -6.31
N PRO A 26 -0.89 6.97 -7.16
CA PRO A 26 -1.26 6.84 -8.59
C PRO A 26 -2.72 6.44 -8.85
N LEU A 27 -3.37 5.85 -7.85
CA LEU A 27 -4.78 5.44 -7.88
C LEU A 27 -5.72 6.38 -7.10
N ALA A 28 -5.24 7.54 -6.65
CA ALA A 28 -6.09 8.54 -6.01
C ALA A 28 -7.17 9.01 -7.00
N ASP A 29 -8.38 9.23 -6.46
CA ASP A 29 -9.58 9.63 -7.22
C ASP A 29 -9.99 8.68 -8.36
N GLN A 30 -9.43 7.45 -8.39
CA GLN A 30 -9.84 6.41 -9.33
C GLN A 30 -10.89 5.49 -8.70
N ASN A 31 -11.94 5.17 -9.46
CA ASN A 31 -12.85 4.09 -9.08
C ASN A 31 -12.13 2.75 -9.27
N LEU A 32 -11.91 2.02 -8.17
CA LEU A 32 -11.30 0.71 -8.21
C LEU A 32 -12.37 -0.37 -8.26
N PHE A 33 -12.38 -1.14 -9.35
CA PHE A 33 -13.30 -2.26 -9.55
C PHE A 33 -12.58 -3.56 -9.24
N PHE A 34 -13.08 -4.30 -8.25
CA PHE A 34 -12.52 -5.57 -7.85
C PHE A 34 -13.52 -6.70 -8.07
N ALA A 35 -13.03 -7.83 -8.56
CA ALA A 35 -13.73 -9.09 -8.55
C ALA A 35 -12.90 -10.08 -7.72
N GLY A 36 -13.52 -10.70 -6.72
CA GLY A 36 -12.85 -11.62 -5.82
C GLY A 36 -13.80 -12.68 -5.29
N LYS A 37 -13.24 -13.78 -4.81
CA LYS A 37 -13.97 -14.86 -4.15
C LYS A 37 -13.33 -15.14 -2.79
N VAL A 38 -14.15 -15.32 -1.75
CA VAL A 38 -13.67 -15.78 -0.45
C VAL A 38 -13.29 -17.26 -0.58
N ILE A 39 -12.02 -17.58 -0.27
CA ILE A 39 -11.48 -18.94 -0.39
C ILE A 39 -11.46 -19.65 0.98
N GLU A 40 -11.18 -18.93 2.05
CA GLU A 40 -11.06 -19.47 3.41
C GLU A 40 -11.28 -18.36 4.45
N THR A 41 -11.75 -18.75 5.64
CA THR A 41 -11.85 -17.89 6.83
C THR A 41 -11.31 -18.65 8.03
N ARG A 42 -10.55 -17.99 8.90
CA ARG A 42 -10.05 -18.57 10.16
C ARG A 42 -9.96 -17.49 11.23
N GLU A 43 -9.87 -17.93 12.48
CA GLU A 43 -9.53 -17.06 13.60
C GLU A 43 -8.07 -16.58 13.47
N ALA A 44 -7.84 -15.33 13.85
CA ALA A 44 -6.49 -14.76 13.98
C ALA A 44 -5.81 -15.32 15.25
N THR A 45 -4.49 -15.54 15.19
CA THR A 45 -3.72 -15.90 16.39
C THR A 45 -3.51 -14.67 17.28
N SER A 46 -3.15 -14.85 18.56
CA SER A 46 -2.81 -13.73 19.46
C SER A 46 -1.70 -12.84 18.89
N GLU A 47 -0.67 -13.44 18.28
CA GLU A 47 0.45 -12.71 17.68
C GLU A 47 0.01 -11.85 16.47
N GLU A 48 -0.88 -12.38 15.62
CA GLU A 48 -1.41 -11.63 14.47
C GLU A 48 -2.30 -10.46 14.90
N ILE A 49 -3.03 -10.62 16.02
CA ILE A 49 -3.79 -9.54 16.63
C ILE A 49 -2.85 -8.46 17.17
N ASP A 50 -1.80 -8.86 17.89
CA ASP A 50 -0.81 -7.94 18.47
C ASP A 50 -0.03 -7.17 17.40
N HIS A 51 0.25 -7.78 16.25
CA HIS A 51 0.95 -7.16 15.12
C HIS A 51 0.03 -6.43 14.12
N GLY A 52 -1.28 -6.68 14.16
CA GLY A 52 -2.27 -6.07 13.27
C GLY A 52 -2.24 -6.55 11.81
N HIS A 53 -1.57 -7.67 11.52
CA HIS A 53 -1.53 -8.25 10.18
C HIS A 53 -1.33 -9.78 10.19
N VAL A 54 -1.76 -10.42 9.10
CA VAL A 54 -1.67 -11.87 8.92
C VAL A 54 -0.21 -12.32 8.79
N HIS A 55 0.15 -13.42 9.44
CA HIS A 55 1.40 -14.12 9.23
C HIS A 55 1.17 -15.31 8.28
N GLY A 56 1.99 -15.43 7.24
CA GLY A 56 1.86 -16.52 6.25
C GLY A 56 2.12 -17.90 6.86
N LYS A 57 1.75 -18.98 6.15
CA LYS A 57 2.16 -20.35 6.53
C LYS A 57 3.69 -20.43 6.50
N GLY A 58 4.31 -20.51 7.68
CA GLY A 58 5.76 -20.46 7.86
C GLY A 58 6.31 -19.13 8.42
N GLY A 59 5.44 -18.23 8.91
CA GLY A 59 5.85 -17.04 9.67
C GLY A 59 6.78 -17.43 10.80
N HIS A 60 8.03 -17.00 10.67
CA HIS A 60 9.18 -17.45 11.44
C HIS A 60 8.92 -17.42 12.95
N GLN A 61 9.21 -18.55 13.60
CA GLN A 61 9.64 -18.55 15.00
C GLN A 61 10.78 -17.54 15.12
N HIS A 62 10.75 -16.72 16.16
CA HIS A 62 11.93 -15.95 16.57
C HIS A 62 13.13 -16.87 16.80
#